data_AF-E7N840-F1
#
_entry.id   AF-E7N840-F1
#
_cell.length_a   1.000
_cell.length_b   1.000
_cell.length_c   1.000
_cell.angle_alpha   90.00
_cell.angle_beta   90.00
_cell.angle_gamma   90.00
#
_symmetry.space_group_name_H-M   'P 1'
#
loop_
_entity.id
_entity.type
_entity.pdbx_description
1 polymer ?
#
loop_
_entity_poly.entity_id
_entity_poly.type
_entity_poly.pdbx_seq_one_letter_code
_entity_poly.pdbx_strand_id
1 'polypeptide(L)'
;MSGLEARGLKRSHPGPGGERRAVLRGVDLSLEPGKNVALIGRSGCGKTTLLRALLLLDSPGPADAGEILLDGRPVRRGGARALRAFRR
;
A
#
# COMPACT_ATOMS: atom_id res chain seq x y z
N MET A 1 -2.02 -16.85 11.50
CA MET A 1 -3.02 -15.93 10.93
C MET A 1 -2.47 -15.40 9.62
N SER A 2 -3.00 -15.89 8.51
CA SER A 2 -2.72 -15.44 7.13
C SER A 2 -3.50 -14.13 6.88
N GLY A 3 -2.95 -13.14 6.19
CA GLY A 3 -3.55 -11.81 5.97
C GLY A 3 -2.66 -10.87 5.15
N LEU A 4 -3.18 -9.69 4.82
CA LEU A 4 -2.42 -8.64 4.11
C LEU A 4 -2.01 -7.54 5.10
N GLU A 5 -0.72 -7.25 5.18
CA GLU A 5 -0.17 -6.25 6.09
C GLU A 5 0.59 -5.17 5.31
N ALA A 6 0.58 -3.94 5.81
CA ALA A 6 1.55 -2.92 5.47
C ALA A 6 2.27 -2.47 6.74
N ARG A 7 3.59 -2.31 6.65
CA ARG A 7 4.43 -1.85 7.77
C ARG A 7 5.24 -0.63 7.37
N GLY A 8 5.10 0.44 8.14
CA GLY A 8 5.82 1.70 7.96
C GLY A 8 5.68 2.30 6.55
N LEU A 9 4.52 2.12 5.90
CA LEU A 9 4.37 2.42 4.48
C LEU A 9 4.44 3.93 4.21
N LYS A 10 5.47 4.35 3.48
CA LYS A 10 5.71 5.74 3.04
C LYS A 10 5.64 5.83 1.53
N ARG A 11 4.87 6.81 1.01
CA ARG A 11 4.70 7.04 -0.43
C ARG A 11 4.66 8.51 -0.76
N SER A 12 5.23 8.86 -1.92
CA SER A 12 5.34 10.22 -2.41
C SER A 12 4.95 10.32 -3.89
N HIS A 13 4.32 11.43 -4.25
CA HIS A 13 4.00 11.76 -5.64
C HIS A 13 4.85 12.94 -6.14
N PRO A 14 5.09 13.06 -7.45
CA PRO A 14 5.69 14.26 -8.02
C PRO A 14 4.84 15.48 -7.68
N GLY A 15 5.49 16.50 -7.12
CA GLY A 15 4.95 17.83 -6.89
C GLY A 15 5.42 18.82 -7.97
N PRO A 16 4.90 20.06 -7.93
CA PRO A 16 5.38 21.14 -8.79
C PRO A 16 6.90 21.36 -8.62
N GLY A 17 7.61 21.65 -9.71
CA GLY A 17 9.07 21.94 -9.63
C GLY A 17 9.97 20.72 -9.35
N GLY A 18 9.45 19.49 -9.44
CA GLY A 18 10.25 18.27 -9.30
C GLY A 18 10.44 17.80 -7.85
N GLU A 19 9.89 18.53 -6.87
CA GLU A 19 9.85 18.07 -5.49
C GLU A 19 8.97 16.82 -5.35
N ARG A 20 9.27 15.94 -4.39
CA ARG A 20 8.39 14.80 -4.07
C ARG A 20 7.56 15.11 -2.86
N ARG A 21 6.24 15.13 -3.03
CA ARG A 21 5.29 15.37 -1.94
C ARG A 21 4.92 14.08 -1.25
N ALA A 22 5.19 13.99 0.06
CA ALA A 22 4.78 12.87 0.89
C ALA A 22 3.25 12.77 1.00
N VAL A 23 2.73 11.59 0.70
CA VAL A 23 1.28 11.27 0.67
C VAL A 23 0.94 10.26 1.77
N LEU A 24 1.75 9.20 1.93
CA LEU A 24 1.67 8.28 3.06
C LEU A 24 2.91 8.50 3.95
N ARG A 25 2.71 8.56 5.26
CA ARG A 25 3.73 9.00 6.23
C ARG A 25 4.09 7.93 7.25
N GLY A 26 4.15 6.66 6.83
CA GLY A 26 4.41 5.52 7.73
C GLY A 26 3.09 4.93 8.20
N VAL A 27 2.35 4.34 7.27
CA VAL A 27 1.07 3.67 7.56
C VAL A 27 1.34 2.22 7.94
N ASP A 28 0.84 1.83 9.11
CA ASP A 28 0.75 0.44 9.55
C ASP A 28 -0.70 -0.02 9.47
N LEU A 29 -0.94 -1.19 8.87
CA LEU A 29 -2.27 -1.78 8.79
C LEU A 29 -2.20 -3.30 8.62
N SER A 30 -3.24 -3.98 9.10
CA SER A 30 -3.43 -5.42 8.93
C SER A 30 -4.87 -5.69 8.47
N LEU A 31 -5.02 -6.48 7.41
CA LEU A 31 -6.29 -6.89 6.85
C LEU A 31 -6.41 -8.41 6.98
N GLU A 32 -7.37 -8.84 7.78
CA GLU A 32 -7.67 -10.25 7.97
C GLU A 32 -8.49 -10.81 6.80
N PRO A 33 -8.28 -12.08 6.42
CA PRO A 33 -9.09 -12.75 5.41
C PRO A 33 -10.57 -12.79 5.78
N GLY A 34 -11.43 -12.67 4.77
CA GLY A 34 -12.89 -12.74 4.93
C GLY A 34 -13.51 -11.52 5.62
N LYS A 35 -12.73 -10.47 5.90
CA LYS A 35 -13.25 -9.20 6.44
C LYS A 35 -13.50 -8.19 5.33
N ASN A 36 -14.64 -7.53 5.42
CA ASN A 36 -14.92 -6.33 4.63
C ASN A 36 -14.42 -5.11 5.40
N VAL A 37 -13.53 -4.33 4.78
CA VAL A 37 -12.93 -3.14 5.42
C VAL A 37 -13.23 -1.91 4.57
N ALA A 38 -13.70 -0.85 5.21
CA ALA A 38 -13.96 0.44 4.57
C ALA A 38 -12.80 1.41 4.82
N LEU A 39 -12.28 2.02 3.75
CA LEU A 39 -11.28 3.08 3.84
C LEU A 39 -11.95 4.45 3.62
N ILE A 40 -12.08 5.24 4.68
CA ILE A 40 -12.81 6.52 4.69
C ILE A 40 -11.83 7.67 4.96
N GLY A 41 -12.13 8.85 4.40
CA GLY A 41 -11.36 10.06 4.65
C GLY A 41 -11.62 11.14 3.58
N ARG A 42 -11.20 12.38 3.86
CA ARG A 42 -11.34 13.52 2.94
C ARG A 42 -10.70 13.28 1.57
N SER A 43 -11.14 13.99 0.53
CA SER A 43 -10.44 13.97 -0.75
C SER A 43 -8.97 14.37 -0.58
N GLY A 44 -8.06 13.72 -1.33
CA GLY A 44 -6.63 14.01 -1.27
C GLY A 44 -5.85 13.45 -0.06
N CYS A 45 -6.48 12.79 0.92
CA CYS A 45 -5.76 12.28 2.11
C CYS A 45 -4.89 11.04 1.86
N GLY A 46 -4.83 10.53 0.63
CA GLY A 46 -3.97 9.40 0.27
C GLY A 46 -4.66 8.04 0.13
N LYS A 47 -5.99 7.94 0.25
CA LYS A 47 -6.74 6.66 0.11
C LYS A 47 -6.38 5.86 -1.15
N THR A 48 -6.45 6.50 -2.32
CA THR A 48 -6.11 5.86 -3.60
C THR A 48 -4.63 5.46 -3.64
N THR A 49 -3.75 6.21 -2.98
CA THR A 49 -2.32 5.87 -2.92
C THR A 49 -2.09 4.64 -2.04
N LEU A 50 -2.78 4.55 -0.89
CA LEU A 50 -2.75 3.39 -0.02
C LEU A 50 -3.28 2.14 -0.74
N LEU A 51 -4.44 2.23 -1.39
CA LEU A 51 -5.02 1.12 -2.14
C LEU A 51 -4.12 0.66 -3.28
N ARG A 52 -3.53 1.60 -4.04
CA ARG A 52 -2.58 1.24 -5.11
C ARG A 52 -1.34 0.55 -4.57
N ALA A 53 -0.82 0.99 -3.43
CA ALA A 53 0.30 0.33 -2.78
C ALA A 53 -0.08 -1.10 -2.34
N LEU A 54 -1.16 -1.26 -1.58
CA LEU A 54 -1.66 -2.57 -1.12
C LEU A 54 -1.92 -3.56 -2.27
N LEU A 55 -2.44 -3.07 -3.40
CA LEU A 55 -2.69 -3.86 -4.60
C LEU A 55 -1.44 -4.06 -5.47
N LEU A 56 -0.27 -3.58 -5.03
CA LEU A 56 1.00 -3.65 -5.75
C LEU A 56 0.93 -3.01 -7.16
N LEU A 57 0.14 -1.94 -7.28
CA LEU A 57 -0.11 -1.16 -8.50
C LEU A 57 0.67 0.17 -8.55
N ASP A 58 1.46 0.46 -7.52
CA ASP A 58 2.31 1.63 -7.45
C ASP A 58 3.75 1.32 -7.90
N SER A 59 4.62 2.32 -7.87
CA SER A 59 6.04 2.19 -8.20
C SER A 59 6.83 3.10 -7.26
N PRO A 60 7.25 2.56 -6.11
CA PRO A 60 7.92 3.34 -5.08
C PRO A 60 9.21 3.97 -5.61
N GLY A 61 9.40 5.26 -5.36
CA GLY A 61 10.62 5.98 -5.68
C GLY A 61 11.66 5.94 -4.55
N PRO A 62 12.82 6.60 -4.72
CA PRO A 62 13.92 6.59 -3.74
C PRO A 62 13.55 7.12 -2.35
N ALA A 63 12.56 8.01 -2.26
CA ALA A 63 12.07 8.57 -1.00
C ALA A 63 10.96 7.74 -0.32
N ASP A 64 10.53 6.65 -0.96
CA ASP A 64 9.46 5.79 -0.47
C ASP A 64 10.03 4.63 0.35
N ALA A 65 9.26 4.16 1.34
CA ALA A 65 9.73 3.15 2.29
C ALA A 65 8.59 2.26 2.79
N GLY A 66 8.94 1.29 3.63
CA GLY A 66 8.02 0.31 4.19
C GLY A 66 7.78 -0.88 3.27
N GLU A 67 7.09 -1.87 3.80
CA GLU A 67 6.85 -3.15 3.14
C GLU A 67 5.37 -3.54 3.19
N ILE A 68 5.00 -4.41 2.25
CA ILE A 68 3.69 -5.05 2.21
C ILE A 68 3.95 -6.54 2.34
N LEU A 69 3.25 -7.18 3.27
CA LEU A 69 3.40 -8.60 3.55
C LEU A 69 2.09 -9.31 3.21
N LEU A 70 2.22 -10.46 2.57
CA LEU A 70 1.13 -11.41 2.40
C LEU A 70 1.48 -12.66 3.19
N ASP A 71 0.66 -12.99 4.18
CA ASP A 71 0.88 -14.13 5.08
C ASP A 71 2.27 -14.10 5.74
N GLY A 72 2.67 -12.91 6.20
CA GLY A 72 3.96 -12.66 6.82
C GLY A 72 5.15 -12.64 5.84
N ARG A 73 4.92 -12.73 4.53
CA ARG A 73 5.99 -12.73 3.51
C ARG A 73 5.97 -11.43 2.69
N PRO A 74 7.12 -10.73 2.55
CA PRO A 74 7.18 -9.52 1.74
C PRO A 74 6.78 -9.77 0.28
N VAL A 75 5.95 -8.90 -0.28
CA VAL A 75 5.51 -8.94 -1.67
C VAL A 75 5.82 -7.62 -2.38
N ARG A 76 6.14 -7.69 -3.68
CA ARG A 76 6.50 -6.54 -4.51
C ARG A 76 5.78 -6.58 -5.85
N ARG A 77 5.78 -5.43 -6.56
CA ARG A 77 5.25 -5.31 -7.92
C ARG A 77 5.86 -6.40 -8.82
N GLY A 78 5.03 -7.05 -9.63
CA GLY A 78 5.40 -8.27 -10.38
C GLY A 78 5.06 -9.58 -9.65
N GLY A 79 5.02 -9.56 -8.32
CA GLY A 79 4.46 -10.62 -7.48
C GLY A 79 2.93 -10.60 -7.38
N ALA A 80 2.25 -9.70 -8.10
CA ALA A 80 0.78 -9.53 -8.09
C ALA A 80 -0.01 -10.80 -8.50
N ARG A 81 0.66 -11.80 -9.08
CA ARG A 81 0.09 -13.14 -9.25
C ARG A 81 -0.30 -13.76 -7.90
N ALA A 82 0.46 -13.50 -6.84
CA ALA A 82 0.16 -13.92 -5.46
C ALA A 82 -1.14 -13.29 -4.93
N LEU A 83 -1.42 -12.02 -5.28
CA LEU A 83 -2.68 -11.35 -4.89
C LEU A 83 -3.92 -11.99 -5.54
N ARG A 84 -3.78 -12.77 -6.63
CA ARG A 84 -4.92 -13.46 -7.26
C ARG A 84 -5.57 -14.47 -6.32
N ALA A 85 -4.83 -15.05 -5.39
CA ALA A 85 -5.35 -16.01 -4.42
C ALA A 85 -6.47 -15.42 -3.55
N PHE A 86 -6.54 -14.09 -3.43
CA PHE A 86 -7.45 -13.36 -2.54
C PHE A 86 -8.55 -12.57 -3.28
N ARG A 87 -8.79 -12.85 -4.57
CA ARG A 87 -9.85 -12.21 -5.39
C ARG A 87 -11.21 -12.89 -5.29
N ARG A 88 -11.48 -13.66 -4.24
CA ARG A 88 -12.72 -14.44 -4.09
C ARG A 88 -13.74 -13.69 -3.27
#